data_AF-A0A6P2AM30-F1
#
_entry.id   AF-A0A6P2AM30-F1
#
_cell.length_a   1.000
_cell.length_b   1.000
_cell.length_c   1.000
_cell.angle_alpha   90.00
_cell.angle_beta   90.00
_cell.angle_gamma   90.00
#
_symmetry.space_group_name_H-M   'P 1'
#
loop_
_entity.id
_entity.type
_entity.pdbx_description
1 polymer ?
#
loop_
_entity_poly.entity_id
_entity_poly.type
_entity_poly.pdbx_seq_one_letter_code
_entity_poly.pdbx_strand_id
1 'polypeptide(L)' 'MTVEAEAGEPMLAVAARAGITIPTGCLMGSCHACEVELADGTPICACISAIPAGQPVVKINLYTDPLW' A
#
# COMPACT_ATOMS: atom_id res chain seq x y z
N MET A 1 -9.42 0.30 10.08
CA MET A 1 -10.23 0.81 8.97
C MET A 1 -10.25 -0.22 7.86
N THR A 2 -11.35 -0.36 7.14
CA THR A 2 -11.52 -1.32 6.03
C THR A 2 -12.16 -0.60 4.86
N VAL A 3 -11.70 -0.89 3.64
CA VAL A 3 -12.22 -0.36 2.38
C VAL A 3 -12.40 -1.52 1.41
N GLU A 4 -13.41 -1.46 0.56
CA GLU A 4 -13.58 -2.42 -0.52
C GLU A 4 -12.53 -2.19 -1.61
N ALA A 5 -11.96 -3.28 -2.11
CA ALA A 5 -10.96 -3.27 -3.15
C ALA A 5 -11.08 -4.54 -4.01
N GLU A 6 -10.81 -4.39 -5.30
CA GLU A 6 -10.79 -5.47 -6.27
C GLU A 6 -9.34 -5.95 -6.49
N ALA A 7 -9.20 -7.25 -6.77
CA ALA A 7 -7.91 -7.81 -7.13
C ALA A 7 -7.37 -7.12 -8.40
N GLY A 8 -6.11 -6.66 -8.34
CA GLY A 8 -5.49 -5.92 -9.44
C GLY A 8 -5.69 -4.39 -9.37
N GLU A 9 -6.51 -3.86 -8.47
CA GLU A 9 -6.55 -2.41 -8.26
C GLU A 9 -5.21 -1.87 -7.74
N PRO A 10 -4.78 -0.66 -8.15
CA PRO A 10 -3.56 -0.04 -7.62
C PRO A 10 -3.68 0.24 -6.11
N MET A 11 -2.70 -0.18 -5.32
CA MET A 11 -2.75 -0.01 -3.86
C MET A 11 -2.85 1.46 -3.43
N LEU A 12 -2.17 2.37 -4.14
CA LEU A 12 -2.27 3.82 -3.88
C LEU A 12 -3.70 4.35 -4.05
N ALA A 13 -4.43 3.88 -5.06
CA ALA A 13 -5.81 4.33 -5.33
C ALA A 13 -6.77 3.84 -4.24
N VAL A 14 -6.61 2.59 -3.80
CA VAL A 14 -7.37 2.00 -2.70
C VAL A 14 -7.08 2.71 -1.38
N ALA A 15 -5.80 3.01 -1.09
CA ALA A 15 -5.40 3.75 0.10
C ALA A 15 -5.99 5.17 0.12
N ALA A 16 -5.90 5.89 -1.00
CA ALA A 16 -6.49 7.23 -1.13
C ALA A 16 -8.02 7.21 -0.93
N ARG A 17 -8.71 6.19 -1.47
CA ARG A 17 -10.15 5.98 -1.24
C ARG A 17 -10.47 5.69 0.22
N ALA A 18 -9.56 5.04 0.94
CA ALA A 18 -9.67 4.85 2.38
C ALA A 18 -9.36 6.13 3.18
N GLY A 19 -8.90 7.21 2.55
CA GLY A 19 -8.44 8.41 3.25
C GLY A 19 -7.04 8.27 3.86
N ILE A 20 -6.26 7.27 3.43
CA ILE A 20 -4.85 7.12 3.79
C ILE A 20 -3.99 7.64 2.64
N THR A 21 -3.12 8.60 2.94
CA THR A 21 -2.08 9.04 2.01
C THR A 21 -0.80 8.27 2.27
N ILE A 22 -0.43 7.39 1.34
CA ILE A 22 0.87 6.74 1.34
C ILE A 22 1.87 7.73 0.72
N PRO A 23 2.98 8.08 1.41
CA PRO A 23 3.98 8.96 0.84
C PRO A 23 4.56 8.38 -0.46
N THR A 24 4.80 9.24 -1.44
CA THR A 24 5.35 8.83 -2.74
C THR A 24 6.48 9.76 -3.14
N GLY A 25 7.53 9.21 -3.76
CA GLY A 25 8.63 9.97 -4.34
C GLY A 25 8.84 9.61 -5.81
N CYS A 26 9.51 8.48 -6.06
CA CYS A 26 9.93 8.07 -7.41
C CYS A 26 8.83 7.44 -8.29
N LEU A 27 7.76 6.90 -7.70
CA LEU A 27 6.72 6.10 -8.38
C LEU A 27 7.24 4.88 -9.19
N MET A 28 8.49 4.49 -8.97
CA MET A 28 9.15 3.38 -9.65
C MET A 28 9.64 2.30 -8.67
N GLY A 29 9.27 2.41 -7.38
CA GLY A 29 9.67 1.46 -6.34
C GLY A 29 11.14 1.55 -5.89
N SER A 30 11.91 2.53 -6.35
CA SER A 30 13.34 2.67 -6.01
C SER A 30 13.63 3.54 -4.79
N CYS A 31 12.73 4.46 -4.43
CA CYS A 31 12.94 5.39 -3.30
C CYS A 31 12.39 4.89 -1.97
N HIS A 32 11.64 3.78 -1.95
CA HIS A 32 11.00 3.19 -0.78
C HIS A 32 10.07 4.10 0.05
N ALA A 33 9.84 5.36 -0.36
CA ALA A 33 8.87 6.24 0.29
C ALA A 33 7.45 5.68 0.31
N CYS A 34 7.10 4.82 -0.65
CA CYS A 34 5.78 4.19 -0.78
C CYS A 34 5.72 2.80 -0.10
N GLU A 35 6.69 2.46 0.74
CA GLU A 35 6.79 1.15 1.37
C GLU A 35 5.68 0.91 2.40
N VAL A 36 5.07 -0.26 2.30
CA VAL A 36 4.07 -0.77 3.23
C VAL A 36 4.37 -2.24 3.52
N GLU A 37 3.90 -2.72 4.66
CA GLU A 37 4.12 -4.10 5.07
C GLU A 37 2.81 -4.88 4.98
N LEU A 38 2.84 -6.06 4.35
CA LEU A 38 1.70 -6.97 4.31
C LEU A 38 1.52 -7.70 5.65
N ALA A 39 0.39 -8.40 5.80
CA ALA A 39 0.04 -9.14 7.01
C ALA A 39 1.12 -10.16 7.46
N ASP A 40 1.87 -10.70 6.51
CA ASP A 40 2.94 -11.69 6.70
C ASP A 40 4.31 -11.06 7.02
N GLY A 41 4.39 -9.73 7.12
CA GLY A 41 5.64 -9.00 7.32
C GLY A 41 6.41 -8.72 6.04
N THR A 42 5.87 -9.05 4.86
CA THR A 42 6.55 -8.76 3.58
C THR A 42 6.49 -7.26 3.28
N PRO A 43 7.63 -6.55 3.18
CA PRO A 43 7.67 -5.17 2.75
C PRO A 43 7.48 -5.09 1.23
N ILE A 44 6.60 -4.21 0.77
CA ILE A 44 6.33 -3.96 -0.65
C ILE A 44 6.20 -2.47 -0.94
N CYS A 45 6.52 -2.08 -2.16
CA CYS A 45 6.31 -0.72 -2.65
C CYS A 45 4.87 -0.56 -3.18
N ALA A 46 4.01 0.17 -2.46
CA ALA A 46 2.61 0.38 -2.84
C ALA A 46 2.46 1.07 -4.21
N CYS A 47 3.44 1.89 -4.61
CA CYS A 47 3.43 2.63 -5.86
C CYS A 47 3.58 1.78 -7.13
N ILE A 48 4.05 0.54 -7.00
CA ILE A 48 4.19 -0.41 -8.12
C ILE A 48 3.44 -1.73 -7.84
N SER A 49 2.63 -1.76 -6.78
CA SER A 49 1.93 -2.96 -6.33
C SER A 49 0.42 -2.78 -6.49
N ALA A 50 -0.24 -3.87 -6.86
CA ALA A 50 -1.69 -3.96 -6.92
C ALA A 50 -2.21 -4.82 -5.76
N ILE A 51 -3.51 -4.73 -5.48
CA ILE A 51 -4.17 -5.59 -4.49
C ILE A 51 -4.05 -7.05 -4.94
N PRO A 52 -3.48 -7.94 -4.11
CA PRO A 52 -3.26 -9.33 -4.48
C PRO A 52 -4.59 -10.08 -4.62
N ALA A 53 -4.65 -10.97 -5.62
CA ALA A 53 -5.79 -11.87 -5.81
C ALA A 53 -5.75 -13.04 -4.80
N GLY A 54 -6.90 -13.68 -4.60
CA GLY A 54 -7.00 -14.93 -3.84
C GLY A 54 -7.08 -14.76 -2.31
N GLN A 55 -7.13 -13.53 -1.80
CA GLN A 55 -7.35 -13.25 -0.39
C GLN A 55 -8.63 -12.44 -0.20
N PRO A 56 -9.57 -12.87 0.67
CA PRO A 56 -10.80 -12.12 0.94
C PRO A 56 -10.53 -10.84 1.73
N VAL A 57 -9.42 -10.77 2.46
CA VAL A 57 -9.00 -9.62 3.26
C VAL A 57 -7.49 -9.45 3.11
N VAL A 58 -7.05 -8.25 2.78
CA VAL A 58 -5.63 -7.88 2.71
C VAL A 58 -5.35 -6.87 3.81
N LYS A 59 -4.48 -7.22 4.75
CA LYS A 59 -4.03 -6.30 5.80
C LYS A 59 -2.72 -5.65 5.37
N ILE A 60 -2.68 -4.32 5.44
CA ILE A 60 -1.54 -3.49 5.07
C ILE A 60 -1.21 -2.63 6.28
N ASN A 61 0.03 -2.71 6.75
CA ASN A 61 0.57 -1.83 7.78
C ASN A 61 1.35 -0.70 7.07
N LEU A 62 0.95 0.54 7.32
CA LEU A 62 1.66 1.72 6.85
C LEU A 62 2.45 2.30 8.01
N TYR A 63 3.77 2.37 7.85
CA TYR A 63 4.65 3.08 8.76
C TYR A 63 4.90 4.48 8.20
N THR A 64 4.29 5.49 8.81
CA THR A 64 4.64 6.89 8.53
C THR A 64 5.46 7.40 9.70
N ASP A 65 6.77 7.47 9.54
CA ASP A 65 7.60 8.21 10.49
C ASP A 65 7.48 9.71 10.14
N PRO A 66 6.88 10.55 11.01
CA PRO A 66 6.72 11.97 10.75
C PRO A 66 8.05 12.76 10.81
N LEU A 67 9.16 12.11 11.19
CA LEU A 67 10.50 12.70 11.27
C LEU A 67 11.36 12.44 10.03
N TRP A 68 10.80 11.80 8.99
CA TRP A 68 11.43 11.59 7.68
C TRP A 68 10.81 12.46 6.59
#